data_AF-G9K6F5-F1
#
_entry.id   AF-G9K6F5-F1
#
_cell.length_a   1.000
_cell.length_b   1.000
_cell.length_c   1.000
_cell.angle_alpha   90.00
_cell.angle_beta   90.00
_cell.angle_gamma   90.00
#
_symmetry.space_group_name_H-M   'P 1'
#
loop_
_entity.id
_entity.type
_entity.pdbx_description
1 polymer ?
#
loop_
_entity_poly.entity_id
_entity_poly.type
_entity_poly.pdbx_seq_one_letter_code
_entity_poly.pdbx_strand_id
1 'polypeptide(L)'
;LHNNRKLLEKHITAAEIDTFVSLVRKNREPRFLDYLSDLCVSMNKSIPVTQELICKAVLNPTNADILIETKLVLSRFEFEGVSTGENALEAGEDEEEVWLFWRDSGKELRSKSVRELAQDAKEGQKEDRDVLSYYRYQLNLFARMCLDRQYLAINEISGQLDVDLILRCMSDENL
;
A
#
# COMPACT_ATOMS: atom_id res chain seq x y z
N LEU A 1 -20.01 7.23 -11.86
CA LEU A 1 -19.05 8.35 -12.05
C LEU A 1 -18.38 8.41 -13.43
N HIS A 2 -18.54 7.40 -14.31
CA HIS A 2 -17.65 7.17 -15.46
C HIS A 2 -17.64 8.21 -16.60
N ASN A 3 -18.55 9.21 -16.61
CA ASN A 3 -18.71 10.16 -17.73
C ASN A 3 -18.60 11.65 -17.35
N ASN A 4 -18.07 11.96 -16.16
CA ASN A 4 -18.16 13.31 -15.58
C ASN A 4 -16.82 14.06 -15.49
N ARG A 5 -15.83 13.73 -16.33
CA ARG A 5 -14.49 14.35 -16.31
C ARG A 5 -14.48 15.86 -16.08
N LYS A 6 -15.26 16.62 -16.87
CA LYS A 6 -15.34 18.09 -16.76
C LYS A 6 -15.97 18.58 -15.45
N LEU A 7 -16.86 17.80 -14.85
CA LEU A 7 -17.46 18.12 -13.54
C LEU A 7 -16.46 17.81 -12.42
N LEU A 8 -15.74 16.70 -12.52
CA LEU A 8 -14.69 16.34 -11.56
C LEU A 8 -13.55 17.38 -11.58
N GLU A 9 -13.07 17.75 -12.77
CA GLU A 9 -12.03 18.78 -12.94
C GLU A 9 -12.47 20.16 -12.41
N LYS A 10 -13.75 20.49 -12.49
CA LYS A 10 -14.27 21.81 -12.10
C LYS A 10 -14.67 21.92 -10.62
N HIS A 11 -15.10 20.82 -10.02
CA HIS A 11 -15.72 20.83 -8.69
C HIS A 11 -14.94 20.05 -7.62
N ILE A 12 -13.93 19.28 -7.98
CA ILE A 12 -13.04 18.65 -6.99
C ILE A 12 -11.89 19.61 -6.70
N THR A 13 -11.88 20.13 -5.48
CA THR A 13 -10.82 20.98 -4.92
C THR A 13 -10.12 20.25 -3.77
N ALA A 14 -9.09 20.88 -3.21
CA ALA A 14 -8.40 20.35 -2.03
C ALA A 14 -9.36 20.07 -0.86
N ALA A 15 -10.40 20.90 -0.68
CA ALA A 15 -11.35 20.73 0.41
C ALA A 15 -12.19 19.44 0.30
N GLU A 16 -12.61 19.09 -0.93
CA GLU A 16 -13.27 17.80 -1.16
C GLU A 16 -12.31 16.64 -0.88
N ILE A 17 -11.05 16.73 -1.33
CA ILE A 17 -10.04 15.69 -1.07
C ILE A 17 -9.79 15.52 0.44
N ASP A 18 -9.66 16.62 1.20
CA ASP A 18 -9.47 16.57 2.66
C ASP A 18 -10.67 15.92 3.38
N THR A 19 -11.87 16.13 2.84
CA THR A 19 -13.08 15.45 3.33
C THR A 19 -12.99 13.94 3.11
N PHE A 20 -12.55 13.50 1.92
CA PHE A 20 -12.33 12.07 1.65
C PHE A 20 -11.24 11.48 2.56
N VAL A 21 -10.11 12.15 2.74
CA VAL A 21 -9.05 11.73 3.65
C VAL A 21 -9.59 11.58 5.08
N SER A 22 -10.43 12.51 5.53
CA SER A 22 -11.08 12.43 6.84
C SER A 22 -12.04 11.25 6.95
N LEU A 23 -12.75 10.90 5.87
CA LEU A 23 -13.61 9.71 5.82
C LEU A 23 -12.82 8.40 5.86
N VAL A 24 -11.68 8.34 5.14
CA VAL A 24 -10.75 7.20 5.19
C VAL A 24 -10.25 7.02 6.63
N ARG A 25 -9.78 8.10 7.26
CA ARG A 25 -9.28 8.08 8.65
C ARG A 25 -10.33 7.61 9.65
N LYS A 26 -11.56 8.10 9.53
CA LYS A 26 -12.63 7.83 10.51
C LYS A 26 -13.16 6.40 10.43
N ASN A 27 -13.35 5.89 9.22
CA ASN A 27 -14.01 4.60 9.03
C ASN A 27 -13.02 3.46 8.77
N ARG A 28 -11.81 3.77 8.28
CA ARG A 28 -10.78 2.79 7.88
C ARG A 28 -11.29 1.71 6.92
N GLU A 29 -12.39 1.98 6.20
CA GLU A 29 -12.93 1.04 5.22
C GLU A 29 -12.18 1.19 3.88
N PRO A 30 -11.73 0.08 3.27
CA PRO A 30 -10.95 0.13 2.04
C PRO A 30 -11.65 0.84 0.86
N ARG A 31 -12.99 0.80 0.83
CA ARG A 31 -13.81 1.44 -0.21
C ARG A 31 -13.58 2.96 -0.35
N PHE A 32 -13.15 3.65 0.71
CA PHE A 32 -12.90 5.09 0.65
C PHE A 32 -11.60 5.41 -0.10
N LEU A 33 -10.60 4.52 -0.08
CA LEU A 33 -9.42 4.62 -0.94
C LEU A 33 -9.79 4.43 -2.41
N ASP A 34 -10.77 3.56 -2.68
CA ASP A 34 -11.28 3.32 -4.02
C ASP A 34 -12.00 4.56 -4.60
N TYR A 35 -12.68 5.35 -3.77
CA TYR A 35 -13.22 6.64 -4.23
C TYR A 35 -12.12 7.61 -4.63
N LEU A 36 -11.01 7.68 -3.88
CA LEU A 36 -9.85 8.49 -4.28
C LEU A 36 -9.23 7.95 -5.58
N SER A 37 -9.15 6.63 -5.72
CA SER A 37 -8.65 5.94 -6.91
C SER A 37 -9.49 6.28 -8.16
N ASP A 38 -10.81 6.25 -8.02
CA ASP A 38 -11.77 6.62 -9.07
C ASP A 38 -11.72 8.10 -9.44
N LEU A 39 -11.37 8.98 -8.49
CA LEU A 39 -11.22 10.42 -8.75
C LEU A 39 -9.95 10.75 -9.54
N CYS A 40 -8.91 9.92 -9.46
CA CYS A 40 -7.69 10.08 -10.26
C CYS A 40 -7.93 9.91 -11.78
N VAL A 41 -9.06 9.29 -12.18
CA VAL A 41 -9.29 8.86 -13.56
C VAL A 41 -10.70 9.14 -14.07
N SER A 42 -10.85 9.31 -15.38
CA SER A 42 -12.14 9.25 -16.05
C SER A 42 -11.96 8.63 -17.43
N MET A 43 -12.82 7.68 -17.80
CA MET A 43 -12.70 6.92 -19.05
C MET A 43 -11.29 6.32 -19.24
N ASN A 44 -10.73 5.76 -18.16
CA ASN A 44 -9.36 5.22 -18.11
C ASN A 44 -8.23 6.18 -18.49
N LYS A 45 -8.48 7.50 -18.48
CA LYS A 45 -7.45 8.52 -18.61
C LYS A 45 -7.28 9.26 -17.30
N SER A 46 -6.04 9.62 -16.97
CA SER A 46 -5.78 10.46 -15.80
C SER A 46 -6.51 11.81 -15.89
N ILE A 47 -6.84 12.33 -14.70
CA ILE A 47 -7.23 13.73 -14.51
C ILE A 47 -6.07 14.41 -13.75
N PRO A 48 -5.12 15.07 -14.45
CA PRO A 48 -3.86 15.51 -13.83
C PRO A 48 -4.05 16.42 -12.61
N VAL A 49 -4.99 17.37 -12.68
CA VAL A 49 -5.28 18.30 -11.59
C VAL A 49 -5.78 17.55 -10.34
N THR A 50 -6.71 16.61 -10.52
CA THR A 50 -7.27 15.83 -9.42
C THR A 50 -6.24 14.85 -8.85
N GLN A 51 -5.45 14.19 -9.70
CA GLN A 51 -4.32 13.37 -9.27
C GLN A 51 -3.36 14.18 -8.41
N GLU A 52 -2.97 15.39 -8.83
CA GLU A 52 -2.04 16.23 -8.08
C GLU A 52 -2.59 16.59 -6.69
N LEU A 53 -3.88 16.97 -6.61
CA LEU A 53 -4.53 17.25 -5.33
C LEU A 53 -4.53 16.02 -4.41
N ILE A 54 -4.85 14.85 -4.96
CA ILE A 54 -4.84 13.58 -4.22
C ILE A 54 -3.44 13.22 -3.75
N CYS A 55 -2.42 13.37 -4.60
CA CYS A 55 -1.02 13.14 -4.24
C CYS A 55 -0.60 14.03 -3.08
N LYS A 56 -0.87 15.33 -3.17
CA LYS A 56 -0.53 16.31 -2.13
C LYS A 56 -1.21 16.02 -0.80
N ALA A 57 -2.45 15.54 -0.83
CA ALA A 57 -3.20 15.23 0.38
C ALA A 57 -2.78 13.87 0.97
N VAL A 58 -2.83 12.80 0.18
CA VAL A 58 -2.60 11.42 0.64
C VAL A 58 -1.15 11.19 1.07
N LEU A 59 -0.18 11.74 0.32
CA LEU A 59 1.25 11.60 0.63
C LEU A 59 1.74 12.67 1.62
N ASN A 60 0.86 13.54 2.10
CA ASN A 60 1.22 14.47 3.16
C ASN A 60 1.59 13.68 4.44
N PRO A 61 2.74 13.94 5.08
CA PRO A 61 3.11 13.28 6.33
C PRO A 61 2.07 13.41 7.44
N THR A 62 1.25 14.48 7.44
CA THR A 62 0.14 14.64 8.41
C THR A 62 -0.98 13.63 8.23
N ASN A 63 -1.04 12.98 7.05
CA ASN A 63 -2.01 11.96 6.70
C ASN A 63 -1.40 10.56 6.61
N ALA A 64 -0.13 10.38 7.00
CA ALA A 64 0.53 9.06 6.98
C ALA A 64 -0.22 8.00 7.82
N ASP A 65 -1.03 8.44 8.79
CA ASP A 65 -1.86 7.58 9.62
C ASP A 65 -2.99 6.87 8.87
N ILE A 66 -3.32 7.26 7.63
CA ILE A 66 -4.30 6.56 6.79
C ILE A 66 -3.64 5.46 5.93
N LEU A 67 -2.31 5.44 5.85
CA LEU A 67 -1.57 4.50 5.01
C LEU A 67 -1.04 3.34 5.85
N ILE A 68 -0.81 2.22 5.19
CA ILE A 68 -0.01 1.11 5.66
C ILE A 68 1.41 1.35 5.17
N GLU A 69 2.35 1.48 6.10
CA GLU A 69 3.77 1.59 5.78
C GLU A 69 4.27 0.21 5.36
N THR A 70 5.06 0.17 4.27
CA THR A 70 5.61 -1.08 3.73
C THR A 70 7.12 -1.02 3.74
N LYS A 71 7.77 -2.10 4.20
CA LYS A 71 9.24 -2.20 4.23
C LYS A 71 9.68 -3.56 3.73
N LEU A 72 10.80 -3.58 3.01
CA LEU A 72 11.55 -4.80 2.74
C LEU A 72 12.50 -5.04 3.92
N VAL A 73 12.40 -6.20 4.56
CA VAL A 73 13.21 -6.58 5.71
C VAL A 73 14.06 -7.78 5.30
N LEU A 74 15.38 -7.65 5.43
CA LEU A 74 16.33 -8.75 5.26
C LEU A 74 16.38 -9.56 6.55
N SER A 75 15.88 -10.79 6.51
CA SER A 75 16.06 -11.75 7.61
C SER A 75 17.27 -12.63 7.32
N ARG A 76 18.24 -12.66 8.24
CA ARG A 76 19.31 -13.65 8.23
C ARG A 76 18.85 -14.85 9.04
N PHE A 77 18.57 -15.96 8.38
CA PHE A 77 18.45 -17.24 9.08
C PHE A 77 19.86 -17.70 9.47
N GLU A 78 20.22 -17.55 10.73
CA GLU A 78 21.26 -18.39 11.33
C GLU A 78 20.64 -19.76 11.57
N PHE A 79 20.92 -20.72 10.70
CA PHE A 79 20.56 -22.11 10.97
C PHE A 79 21.40 -22.59 12.17
N GLU A 80 20.82 -22.62 13.38
CA GLU A 80 21.38 -23.39 14.50
C GLU A 80 21.19 -24.90 14.20
N GLY A 81 21.91 -25.37 13.18
CA GLY A 81 22.07 -26.77 12.89
C GLY A 81 22.94 -27.39 13.95
N VAL A 82 22.36 -28.29 14.73
CA VAL A 82 23.08 -29.22 15.62
C VAL A 82 24.26 -29.81 14.84
N SER A 83 25.46 -29.38 15.22
CA SER A 83 26.71 -29.72 14.54
C SER A 83 26.96 -31.22 14.63
N THR A 84 26.68 -31.93 13.53
CA THR A 84 27.26 -33.24 13.28
C THR A 84 28.04 -33.15 11.97
N GLY A 85 29.36 -32.99 12.12
CA GLY A 85 30.37 -33.42 11.16
C GLY A 85 30.28 -32.92 9.72
N GLU A 86 31.18 -31.99 9.40
CA GLU A 86 31.88 -31.86 8.11
C GLU A 86 31.10 -31.20 6.95
N ASN A 87 31.55 -29.98 6.60
CA ASN A 87 31.33 -29.27 5.33
C ASN A 87 29.92 -28.76 4.99
N ALA A 88 29.45 -27.73 5.69
CA ALA A 88 28.40 -26.86 5.17
C ALA A 88 28.65 -25.39 5.56
N LEU A 89 29.48 -24.69 4.78
CA LEU A 89 29.33 -23.24 4.61
C LEU A 89 28.10 -23.02 3.71
N GLU A 90 26.92 -23.42 4.17
CA GLU A 90 25.68 -22.96 3.54
C GLU A 90 25.49 -21.54 4.02
N ALA A 91 25.87 -20.60 3.17
CA ALA A 91 25.49 -19.20 3.32
C ALA A 91 23.98 -19.19 3.55
N GLY A 92 23.55 -18.80 4.75
CA GLY A 92 22.13 -18.63 5.04
C GLY A 92 21.55 -17.76 3.93
N GLU A 93 20.57 -18.30 3.20
CA GLU A 93 19.91 -17.55 2.14
C GLU A 93 19.29 -16.31 2.81
N ASP A 94 19.82 -15.12 2.50
CA ASP A 94 19.24 -13.85 2.97
C ASP A 94 17.82 -13.80 2.39
N GLU A 95 16.81 -14.07 3.24
CA GLU A 95 15.43 -14.07 2.79
C GLU A 95 14.84 -12.68 3.03
N GLU A 96 14.68 -11.94 1.94
CA GLU A 96 13.96 -10.67 1.93
C GLU A 96 12.46 -10.93 2.04
N GLU A 97 11.85 -10.31 3.04
CA GLU A 97 10.43 -10.40 3.32
C GLU A 97 9.78 -9.01 3.36
N VAL A 98 8.54 -8.93 2.87
CA VAL A 98 7.75 -7.70 2.90
C VAL A 98 6.99 -7.60 4.20
N TRP A 99 7.19 -6.51 4.92
CA TRP A 99 6.53 -6.22 6.19
C TRP A 99 5.58 -5.04 6.05
N LEU A 100 4.37 -5.21 6.58
CA LEU A 100 3.36 -4.16 6.69
C LEU A 100 3.34 -3.63 8.12
N PHE A 101 3.25 -2.31 8.26
CA PHE A 101 3.12 -1.62 9.54
C PHE A 101 1.87 -0.74 9.49
N TRP A 102 0.95 -0.94 10.44
CA TRP A 102 -0.31 -0.21 10.49
C TRP A 102 -0.74 0.07 11.92
N ARG A 103 -1.65 1.04 12.08
CA ARG A 103 -2.34 1.26 13.36
C ARG A 103 -3.66 0.53 13.34
N ASP A 104 -3.91 -0.27 14.36
CA ASP A 104 -5.20 -0.92 14.54
C ASP A 104 -6.27 0.05 15.07
N SER A 105 -7.47 -0.47 15.34
CA SER A 105 -8.57 0.32 15.91
C SER A 105 -8.26 0.90 17.31
N GLY A 106 -7.36 0.27 18.05
CA GLY A 106 -6.84 0.74 19.34
C GLY A 106 -5.74 1.81 19.21
N LYS A 107 -5.33 2.15 17.97
CA LYS A 107 -4.20 3.01 17.63
C LYS A 107 -2.83 2.43 17.97
N GLU A 108 -2.79 1.14 18.32
CA GLU A 108 -1.57 0.42 18.58
C GLU A 108 -0.85 0.13 17.26
N LEU A 109 0.47 0.24 17.27
CA LEU A 109 1.27 -0.08 16.11
C LEU A 109 1.38 -1.59 16.00
N ARG A 110 0.90 -2.13 14.88
CA ARG A 110 0.96 -3.54 14.52
C ARG A 110 1.89 -3.70 13.33
N SER A 111 2.55 -4.85 13.27
CA SER A 111 3.41 -5.21 12.15
C SER A 111 3.34 -6.69 11.89
N LYS A 112 3.27 -7.07 10.62
CA LYS A 112 3.24 -8.47 10.21
C LYS A 112 3.79 -8.59 8.80
N SER A 113 4.41 -9.72 8.49
CA SER A 113 4.83 -9.97 7.12
C SER A 113 3.63 -10.25 6.22
N VAL A 114 3.76 -9.93 4.93
CA VAL A 114 2.72 -10.19 3.93
C VAL A 114 2.43 -11.69 3.82
N ARG A 115 3.44 -12.54 3.96
CA ARG A 115 3.30 -14.00 3.92
C ARG A 115 2.50 -14.51 5.11
N GLU A 116 2.83 -14.04 6.30
CA GLU A 116 2.15 -14.42 7.54
C GLU A 116 0.72 -13.86 7.60
N LEU A 117 0.48 -12.66 7.05
CA LEU A 117 -0.87 -12.13 6.82
C LEU A 117 -1.67 -13.03 5.85
N ALA A 118 -1.08 -13.43 4.73
CA ALA A 118 -1.75 -14.23 3.71
C ALA A 118 -2.09 -15.63 4.22
N GLN A 119 -1.21 -16.25 5.01
CA GLN A 119 -1.44 -17.55 5.62
C GLN A 119 -2.61 -17.50 6.60
N ASP A 120 -2.56 -16.59 7.57
CA ASP A 120 -3.61 -16.47 8.60
C ASP A 120 -4.95 -16.05 7.99
N ALA A 121 -4.93 -15.22 6.95
CA ALA A 121 -6.10 -14.88 6.16
C ALA A 121 -6.75 -16.10 5.50
N LYS A 122 -5.95 -17.04 4.97
CA LYS A 122 -6.42 -18.33 4.42
C LYS A 122 -6.98 -19.24 5.51
N GLU A 123 -6.43 -19.18 6.72
CA GLU A 123 -6.93 -19.90 7.90
C GLU A 123 -8.20 -19.28 8.52
N GLY A 124 -8.67 -18.17 7.96
CA GLY A 124 -9.93 -17.53 8.33
C GLY A 124 -9.81 -16.39 9.33
N GLN A 125 -8.58 -15.92 9.62
CA GLN A 125 -8.38 -14.72 10.43
C GLN A 125 -8.92 -13.50 9.70
N LYS A 126 -10.02 -12.95 10.22
CA LYS A 126 -10.74 -11.84 9.60
C LYS A 126 -9.92 -10.55 9.58
N GLU A 127 -9.21 -10.26 10.67
CA GLU A 127 -8.43 -9.02 10.78
C GLU A 127 -7.33 -8.96 9.72
N ASP A 128 -6.61 -10.07 9.51
CA ASP A 128 -5.55 -10.16 8.50
C ASP A 128 -6.09 -10.04 7.07
N ARG A 129 -7.27 -10.62 6.80
CA ARG A 129 -7.99 -10.40 5.54
C ARG A 129 -8.36 -8.94 5.32
N ASP A 130 -8.83 -8.27 6.35
CA ASP A 130 -9.24 -6.86 6.28
C ASP A 130 -8.01 -5.95 6.06
N VAL A 131 -6.87 -6.26 6.69
CA VAL A 131 -5.58 -5.56 6.49
C VAL A 131 -5.08 -5.75 5.05
N LEU A 132 -5.04 -7.00 4.55
CA LEU A 132 -4.63 -7.28 3.17
C LEU A 132 -5.55 -6.62 2.16
N SER A 133 -6.86 -6.63 2.42
CA SER A 133 -7.83 -5.92 1.59
C SER A 133 -7.47 -4.44 1.55
N TYR A 134 -7.35 -3.78 2.71
CA TYR A 134 -6.98 -2.36 2.78
C TYR A 134 -5.68 -2.05 2.03
N TYR A 135 -4.65 -2.87 2.21
CA TYR A 135 -3.38 -2.71 1.53
C TYR A 135 -3.51 -2.80 0.01
N ARG A 136 -4.30 -3.73 -0.51
CA ARG A 136 -4.59 -3.83 -1.95
C ARG A 136 -5.29 -2.58 -2.51
N TYR A 137 -6.23 -2.01 -1.76
CA TYR A 137 -6.88 -0.76 -2.15
C TYR A 137 -5.90 0.43 -2.14
N GLN A 138 -4.97 0.48 -1.19
CA GLN A 138 -3.88 1.47 -1.17
C GLN A 138 -2.97 1.33 -2.39
N LEU A 139 -2.55 0.11 -2.74
CA LEU A 139 -1.74 -0.15 -3.92
C LEU A 139 -2.46 0.26 -5.22
N ASN A 140 -3.76 -0.01 -5.32
CA ASN A 140 -4.57 0.45 -6.45
C ASN A 140 -4.61 1.99 -6.55
N LEU A 141 -4.82 2.67 -5.41
CA LEU A 141 -4.77 4.14 -5.35
C LEU A 141 -3.40 4.67 -5.81
N PHE A 142 -2.30 4.10 -5.33
CA PHE A 142 -0.95 4.48 -5.74
C PHE A 142 -0.71 4.27 -7.24
N ALA A 143 -1.15 3.14 -7.79
CA ALA A 143 -1.06 2.89 -9.23
C ALA A 143 -1.83 3.94 -10.05
N ARG A 144 -3.03 4.34 -9.59
CA ARG A 144 -3.82 5.41 -10.24
C ARG A 144 -3.21 6.79 -10.04
N MET A 145 -2.55 7.06 -8.91
CA MET A 145 -1.83 8.30 -8.66
C MET A 145 -0.60 8.44 -9.57
N CYS A 146 0.12 7.34 -9.85
CA CYS A 146 1.29 7.32 -10.73
C CYS A 146 0.96 7.29 -12.24
N LEU A 147 -0.31 7.06 -12.61
CA LEU A 147 -0.74 6.94 -14.01
C LEU A 147 -0.38 8.18 -14.82
N ASP A 148 -0.01 8.00 -16.09
CA ASP A 148 0.45 9.05 -17.02
C ASP A 148 1.68 9.85 -16.52
N ARG A 149 2.55 9.20 -15.73
CA ARG A 149 3.84 9.74 -15.24
C ARG A 149 3.69 10.97 -14.33
N GLN A 150 2.76 10.90 -13.38
CA GLN A 150 2.66 11.91 -12.32
C GLN A 150 3.89 11.83 -11.39
N TYR A 151 4.93 12.61 -11.70
CA TYR A 151 6.22 12.55 -11.01
C TYR A 151 6.14 12.89 -9.52
N LEU A 152 5.17 13.70 -9.09
CA LEU A 152 4.95 13.97 -7.66
C LEU A 152 4.65 12.68 -6.89
N ALA A 153 3.76 11.85 -7.42
CA ALA A 153 3.45 10.56 -6.82
C ALA A 153 4.62 9.58 -6.97
N ILE A 154 5.21 9.50 -8.15
CA ILE A 154 6.28 8.54 -8.43
C ILE A 154 7.46 8.76 -7.48
N ASN A 155 7.94 10.00 -7.32
CA ASN A 155 9.13 10.30 -6.51
C ASN A 155 8.92 9.97 -5.03
N GLU A 156 7.72 10.23 -4.50
CA GLU A 156 7.38 9.98 -3.10
C GLU A 156 7.08 8.49 -2.85
N ILE A 157 6.34 7.84 -3.76
CA ILE A 157 5.97 6.43 -3.64
C ILE A 157 7.17 5.53 -3.90
N SER A 158 8.08 5.86 -4.83
CA SER A 158 9.27 5.03 -5.10
C SER A 158 10.20 4.92 -3.90
N GLY A 159 10.17 5.89 -2.98
CA GLY A 159 10.90 5.80 -1.71
C GLY A 159 10.26 4.86 -0.69
N GLN A 160 8.96 4.58 -0.79
CA GLN A 160 8.20 3.70 0.10
C GLN A 160 7.99 2.30 -0.48
N LEU A 161 7.82 2.22 -1.80
CA LEU A 161 7.65 1.01 -2.59
C LEU A 161 8.73 0.96 -3.66
N ASP A 162 9.90 0.45 -3.30
CA ASP A 162 11.00 0.28 -4.25
C ASP A 162 10.60 -0.68 -5.38
N VAL A 163 11.28 -0.59 -6.52
CA VAL A 163 11.09 -1.42 -7.71
C VAL A 163 11.14 -2.90 -7.34
N ASP A 164 12.07 -3.30 -6.47
CA ASP A 164 12.22 -4.70 -6.04
C ASP A 164 10.99 -5.18 -5.25
N LEU A 165 10.38 -4.30 -4.44
CA LEU A 165 9.16 -4.60 -3.71
C LEU A 165 7.95 -4.74 -4.66
N ILE A 166 7.83 -3.85 -5.63
CA ILE A 166 6.75 -3.90 -6.64
C ILE A 166 6.87 -5.17 -7.48
N LEU A 167 8.08 -5.52 -7.94
CA LEU A 167 8.34 -6.73 -8.71
C LEU A 167 7.99 -7.99 -7.92
N ARG A 168 8.31 -8.02 -6.61
CA ARG A 168 8.00 -9.15 -5.74
C ARG A 168 6.49 -9.29 -5.51
N CYS A 169 5.78 -8.19 -5.25
CA CYS A 169 4.32 -8.17 -5.16
C CYS A 169 3.64 -8.61 -6.48
N MET A 170 4.23 -8.31 -7.64
CA MET A 170 3.70 -8.78 -8.94
C MET A 170 4.00 -10.25 -9.24
N SER A 171 5.05 -10.82 -8.63
CA SER A 171 5.43 -12.23 -8.80
C SER A 171 4.73 -13.20 -7.86
N ASP A 172 4.16 -12.72 -6.75
CA ASP A 172 3.43 -13.56 -5.80
C ASP A 172 1.97 -13.73 -6.25
N GLU A 173 1.63 -14.90 -6.79
CA GLU A 173 0.26 -15.24 -7.22
C GLU A 173 -0.76 -15.28 -6.06
N ASN A 174 -0.31 -15.20 -4.80
CA ASN A 174 -1.18 -15.24 -3.62
C ASN A 174 -1.59 -13.86 -3.08
N LEU A 175 -1.10 -12.77 -3.65
CA LEU A 175 -1.51 -11.39 -3.33
C LEU A 175 -2.60 -10.89 -4.30
#